data_AF-A0A1Y2WLK8-F1
#
_entry.id   AF-A0A1Y2WLK8-F1
#
_cell.length_a   1.000
_cell.length_b   1.000
_cell.length_c   1.000
_cell.angle_alpha   90.00
_cell.angle_beta   90.00
_cell.angle_gamma   90.00
#
_symmetry.space_group_name_H-M   'P 1'
#
loop_
_entity.id
_entity.type
_entity.pdbx_description
1 polymer ?
#
loop_
_entity_poly.entity_id
_entity_poly.type
_entity_poly.pdbx_seq_one_letter_code
_entity_poly.pdbx_strand_id
1 'polypeptide(L)'
;MMLHLFLLSVCVFASSVFAAFGFTKSGNNYVIDAGSSNPLVFTVNGGSCDVTSIKYRGTELSEGNTHLSSGLGSATVKVESVTANSVKYVKVTCTTSTLTHYMVVKEGESNVYLGTYIKQEPSVGELRFIARLKSSVLSEEYPYGKVSTTAGSSSTVEGSDVFVVNGETRSKFYSSTRFIDKDAQCVYGGSDVIHVCVLAPHPESSSGGPFFRDIESNNAGAATNLYWYMNSNHVQTEAYRTNVLHGPYVMTFSRSGIPKLRDIDTSFFSGLSITGYVPESGRGYVSGTASGVPSSFQTVVHWYNSAAQYWAIASSKGAFKSPAMKPGTYTMVLYQGEYKVTTATGVSVSAGKTTSKNIASTETTRNSLWKIGEYDGQPTGFLNADKFLRMHPSDKRMSPWKPATFTVGSSALNEFPMALFQTVNNPVTIKFNLKSAPGAATLRIATTLSYNGARPQAKINSFTAKAPAAPAKIDSRGVTRGAYRGHGEVYDVSIPAGTLVAGDNTITITSISGSSGTTFLNPNFVSTIYEILLSYSN
;
A
#
# COMPACT_ATOMS: atom_id res chain seq x y z
N MET A 1 -80.11 -16.17 27.38
CA MET A 1 -78.95 -16.75 28.10
C MET A 1 -77.91 -17.04 27.03
N MET A 2 -76.98 -16.10 26.81
CA MET A 2 -75.56 -16.22 27.15
C MET A 2 -74.83 -17.24 26.25
N LEU A 3 -73.62 -17.06 25.73
CA LEU A 3 -72.61 -16.00 25.73
C LEU A 3 -71.38 -16.67 25.05
N HIS A 4 -70.65 -15.96 24.17
CA HIS A 4 -69.24 -16.21 23.78
C HIS A 4 -68.93 -17.43 22.86
N LEU A 5 -67.94 -17.40 21.95
CA LEU A 5 -66.70 -16.62 21.92
C LEU A 5 -66.20 -16.42 20.46
N PHE A 6 -65.95 -15.17 20.10
CA PHE A 6 -65.13 -14.70 18.99
C PHE A 6 -63.65 -15.04 19.24
N LEU A 7 -62.87 -15.49 18.24
CA LEU A 7 -61.45 -15.13 18.06
C LEU A 7 -60.84 -15.88 16.87
N LEU A 8 -60.62 -15.19 15.74
CA LEU A 8 -59.38 -15.24 14.94
C LEU A 8 -59.54 -14.35 13.69
N SER A 9 -59.12 -13.09 13.77
CA SER A 9 -58.52 -12.39 12.62
C SER A 9 -57.91 -11.07 13.12
N VAL A 10 -56.69 -11.15 13.63
CA VAL A 10 -55.82 -9.98 13.76
C VAL A 10 -54.70 -10.19 12.75
N CYS A 11 -54.94 -9.73 11.52
CA CYS A 11 -53.86 -9.43 10.59
C CYS A 11 -53.04 -8.32 11.22
N VAL A 12 -51.90 -8.68 11.79
CA VAL A 12 -50.86 -7.74 12.20
C VAL A 12 -50.35 -7.07 10.92
N PHE A 13 -50.89 -5.90 10.60
CA PHE A 13 -50.20 -4.94 9.76
C PHE A 13 -48.98 -4.47 10.58
N ALA A 14 -47.87 -5.19 10.43
CA ALA A 14 -46.57 -4.64 10.79
C ALA A 14 -46.40 -3.38 9.93
N SER A 15 -46.47 -2.21 10.55
CA SER A 15 -46.04 -0.97 9.94
C SER A 15 -44.58 -1.13 9.57
N SER A 16 -44.31 -1.34 8.29
CA SER A 16 -42.98 -1.16 7.72
C SER A 16 -42.64 0.32 7.92
N VAL A 17 -41.93 0.62 9.01
CA VAL A 17 -41.22 1.89 9.16
C VAL A 17 -40.19 1.90 8.05
N PHE A 18 -40.52 2.57 6.93
CA PHE A 18 -39.54 2.88 5.91
C PHE A 18 -38.42 3.67 6.59
N ALA A 19 -37.19 3.13 6.55
CA ALA A 19 -36.01 3.90 6.92
C ALA A 19 -36.00 5.17 6.05
N ALA A 20 -36.08 6.35 6.66
CA ALA A 20 -36.27 7.58 5.92
C ALA A 20 -34.93 8.01 5.32
N PHE A 21 -34.67 7.61 4.07
CA PHE A 21 -33.52 8.10 3.31
C PHE A 21 -33.51 9.63 3.26
N GLY A 22 -32.36 10.24 3.59
CA GLY A 22 -32.20 11.68 3.52
C GLY A 22 -31.26 12.23 4.58
N PHE A 23 -31.46 13.51 4.91
CA PHE A 23 -30.73 14.13 6.01
C PHE A 23 -31.60 15.12 6.77
N THR A 24 -31.29 15.30 8.05
CA THR A 24 -31.91 16.30 8.93
C THR A 24 -30.83 17.20 9.52
N LYS A 25 -31.08 18.51 9.57
CA LYS A 25 -30.21 19.44 10.28
C LYS A 25 -30.66 19.56 11.73
N SER A 26 -29.73 19.39 12.68
CA SER A 26 -29.96 19.53 14.11
C SER A 26 -28.85 20.40 14.72
N GLY A 27 -29.18 21.67 15.00
CA GLY A 27 -28.20 22.69 15.36
C GLY A 27 -27.13 22.84 14.27
N ASN A 28 -25.85 22.66 14.66
CA ASN A 28 -24.71 22.69 13.76
C ASN A 28 -24.44 21.34 13.07
N ASN A 29 -25.21 20.28 13.36
CA ASN A 29 -24.97 18.95 12.83
C ASN A 29 -25.95 18.61 11.70
N TYR A 30 -25.50 17.76 10.79
CA TYR A 30 -26.33 17.10 9.80
C TYR A 30 -26.36 15.60 10.12
N VAL A 31 -27.54 15.03 10.29
CA VAL A 31 -27.75 13.59 10.48
C VAL A 31 -28.15 13.02 9.13
N ILE A 32 -27.33 12.15 8.56
CA ILE A 32 -27.53 11.51 7.26
C ILE A 32 -28.01 10.08 7.51
N ASP A 33 -29.13 9.70 6.90
CA ASP A 33 -29.68 8.33 6.92
C ASP A 33 -29.61 7.75 5.51
N ALA A 34 -28.92 6.61 5.37
CA ALA A 34 -28.73 5.94 4.10
C ALA A 34 -29.98 5.17 3.59
N GLY A 35 -31.04 5.06 4.40
CA GLY A 35 -32.29 4.38 4.02
C GLY A 35 -32.09 2.89 3.72
N SER A 36 -31.04 2.28 4.28
CA SER A 36 -30.67 0.89 4.03
C SER A 36 -31.40 -0.10 4.95
N SER A 37 -31.57 -1.34 4.49
CA SER A 37 -32.23 -2.41 5.24
C SER A 37 -31.48 -2.80 6.53
N ASN A 38 -30.15 -2.63 6.53
CA ASN A 38 -29.33 -2.61 7.73
C ASN A 38 -28.99 -1.15 8.04
N PRO A 39 -29.76 -0.47 8.90
CA PRO A 39 -29.76 0.98 8.98
C PRO A 39 -28.36 1.55 9.24
N LEU A 40 -27.93 2.47 8.39
CA LEU A 40 -26.71 3.24 8.55
C LEU A 40 -27.07 4.72 8.67
N VAL A 41 -26.77 5.29 9.83
CA VAL A 41 -26.97 6.72 10.13
C VAL A 41 -25.67 7.30 10.63
N PHE A 42 -25.23 8.43 10.09
CA PHE A 42 -24.05 9.12 10.59
C PHE A 42 -24.28 10.63 10.72
N THR A 43 -23.56 11.26 11.64
CA THR A 43 -23.69 12.68 11.94
C THR A 43 -22.44 13.41 11.51
N VAL A 44 -22.59 14.45 10.67
CA VAL A 44 -21.51 15.34 10.23
C VAL A 44 -21.64 16.69 10.94
N ASN A 45 -20.54 17.16 11.52
CA ASN A 45 -20.44 18.51 12.04
C ASN A 45 -20.39 19.52 10.90
N GLY A 46 -21.32 20.48 10.88
CA GLY A 46 -21.46 21.49 9.83
C GLY A 46 -20.42 22.61 9.85
N GLY A 47 -19.56 22.66 10.88
CA GLY A 47 -18.45 23.61 10.99
C GLY A 47 -17.07 22.99 10.71
N SER A 48 -16.85 21.72 11.05
CA SER A 48 -15.55 21.05 10.88
C SER A 48 -15.52 19.95 9.82
N CYS A 49 -16.68 19.48 9.36
CA CYS A 49 -16.86 18.27 8.54
C CYS A 49 -16.50 16.96 9.25
N ASP A 50 -16.19 16.97 10.55
CA ASP A 50 -15.96 15.73 11.29
C ASP A 50 -17.25 14.89 11.32
N VAL A 51 -17.12 13.59 11.10
CA VAL A 51 -18.18 12.63 11.42
C VAL A 51 -18.06 12.28 12.91
N THR A 52 -19.06 12.69 13.69
CA THR A 52 -19.05 12.63 15.16
C THR A 52 -19.83 11.46 15.74
N SER A 53 -20.66 10.80 14.94
CA SER A 53 -21.40 9.59 15.30
C SER A 53 -21.64 8.76 14.04
N ILE A 54 -21.52 7.45 14.19
CA ILE A 54 -21.81 6.45 13.16
C ILE A 54 -22.59 5.33 13.83
N LYS A 55 -23.87 5.20 13.50
CA LYS A 55 -24.73 4.13 13.98
C LYS A 55 -25.00 3.15 12.85
N TYR A 56 -24.63 1.90 13.06
CA TYR A 56 -24.98 0.80 12.17
C TYR A 56 -25.86 -0.19 12.93
N ARG A 57 -27.06 -0.45 12.41
CA ARG A 57 -28.07 -1.33 13.03
C ARG A 57 -28.37 -0.96 14.48
N GLY A 58 -28.34 0.34 14.78
CA GLY A 58 -28.57 0.89 16.12
C GLY A 58 -27.35 0.92 17.04
N THR A 59 -26.25 0.24 16.69
CA THR A 59 -25.01 0.25 17.47
C THR A 59 -24.16 1.45 17.12
N GLU A 60 -23.81 2.27 18.12
CA GLU A 60 -22.86 3.39 17.95
C GLU A 60 -21.43 2.85 17.80
N LEU A 61 -20.79 3.23 16.70
CA LEU A 61 -19.46 2.79 16.30
C LEU A 61 -18.40 3.88 16.42
N SER A 62 -18.75 5.15 16.58
CA SER A 62 -17.76 6.21 16.77
C SER A 62 -17.18 6.20 18.18
N GLU A 63 -15.84 6.21 18.27
CA GLU A 63 -15.09 6.44 19.52
C GLU A 63 -14.48 7.85 19.55
N GLY A 64 -14.23 8.40 18.36
CA GLY A 64 -13.84 9.79 18.15
C GLY A 64 -14.22 10.25 16.75
N ASN A 65 -13.77 11.45 16.39
CA ASN A 65 -14.09 12.04 15.10
C ASN A 65 -13.46 11.22 13.94
N THR A 66 -14.30 10.89 12.96
CA THR A 66 -13.88 10.32 11.69
C THR A 66 -13.71 11.46 10.67
N HIS A 67 -12.52 11.58 10.08
CA HIS A 67 -12.15 12.77 9.30
C HIS A 67 -10.95 12.56 8.38
N LEU A 68 -10.60 13.60 7.62
CA LEU A 68 -9.35 13.69 6.89
C LEU A 68 -8.20 14.15 7.78
N SER A 69 -7.02 13.55 7.58
CA SER A 69 -5.76 13.81 8.27
C SER A 69 -5.87 13.77 9.81
N SER A 70 -6.10 14.91 10.44
CA SER A 70 -6.33 15.05 11.89
C SER A 70 -7.54 15.94 12.19
N GLY A 71 -8.45 16.09 11.22
CA GLY A 71 -9.56 17.03 11.22
C GLY A 71 -9.25 18.23 10.33
N LEU A 72 -10.26 18.73 9.61
CA LEU A 72 -10.13 19.95 8.81
C LEU A 72 -10.09 21.21 9.68
N GLY A 73 -10.49 21.09 10.95
CA GLY A 73 -10.66 22.20 11.88
C GLY A 73 -11.92 23.00 11.55
N SER A 74 -11.90 23.70 10.41
CA SER A 74 -13.03 24.46 9.88
C SER A 74 -13.23 24.18 8.40
N ALA A 75 -14.48 24.00 7.99
CA ALA A 75 -14.88 23.78 6.60
C ALA A 75 -16.28 24.37 6.35
N THR A 76 -16.51 24.86 5.13
CA THR A 76 -17.85 25.18 4.68
C THR A 76 -18.55 23.88 4.29
N VAL A 77 -19.51 23.44 5.10
CA VAL A 77 -20.25 22.19 4.88
C VAL A 77 -21.61 22.46 4.23
N LYS A 78 -21.82 21.88 3.05
CA LYS A 78 -23.09 21.84 2.33
C LYS A 78 -23.61 20.40 2.26
N VAL A 79 -24.88 20.19 2.60
CA VAL A 79 -25.55 18.89 2.45
C VAL A 79 -26.74 19.07 1.52
N GLU A 80 -26.87 18.20 0.53
CA GLU A 80 -27.94 18.26 -0.46
C GLU A 80 -28.39 16.86 -0.90
N SER A 81 -29.68 16.74 -1.20
CA SER A 81 -30.22 15.57 -1.90
C SER A 81 -30.02 15.75 -3.41
N VAL A 82 -29.46 14.75 -4.06
CA VAL A 82 -29.22 14.75 -5.52
C VAL A 82 -29.92 13.52 -6.09
N THR A 83 -30.57 13.67 -7.25
CA THR A 83 -31.09 12.53 -8.01
C THR A 83 -30.31 12.41 -9.31
N ALA A 84 -29.70 11.24 -9.54
CA ALA A 84 -29.00 10.95 -10.78
C ALA A 84 -29.39 9.53 -11.24
N ASN A 85 -29.76 9.39 -12.52
CA ASN A 85 -30.21 8.11 -13.09
C ASN A 85 -31.32 7.43 -12.28
N SER A 86 -32.32 8.21 -11.82
CA SER A 86 -33.45 7.76 -10.98
C SER A 86 -33.08 7.18 -9.61
N VAL A 87 -31.82 7.30 -9.19
CA VAL A 87 -31.35 6.93 -7.85
C VAL A 87 -31.13 8.21 -7.05
N LYS A 88 -31.53 8.19 -5.77
CA LYS A 88 -31.31 9.32 -4.87
C LYS A 88 -30.01 9.15 -4.09
N TYR A 89 -29.36 10.28 -3.87
CA TYR A 89 -28.12 10.41 -3.13
C TYR A 89 -28.26 11.54 -2.11
N VAL A 90 -27.58 11.42 -0.98
CA VAL A 90 -27.27 12.57 -0.13
C VAL A 90 -25.78 12.84 -0.29
N LYS A 91 -25.44 14.04 -0.73
CA LYS A 91 -24.07 14.50 -0.90
C LYS A 91 -23.74 15.55 0.16
N VAL A 92 -22.72 15.28 0.94
CA VAL A 92 -22.06 16.23 1.83
C VAL A 92 -20.80 16.72 1.14
N THR A 93 -20.66 18.03 1.02
CA THR A 93 -19.48 18.70 0.45
C THR A 93 -18.86 19.60 1.51
N CYS A 94 -17.59 19.39 1.79
CA CYS A 94 -16.84 20.14 2.80
C CYS A 94 -15.66 20.86 2.14
N THR A 95 -15.72 22.18 2.12
CA THR A 95 -14.75 23.00 1.38
C THR A 95 -13.86 23.79 2.34
N THR A 96 -12.56 23.74 2.07
CA THR A 96 -11.53 24.62 2.66
C THR A 96 -10.86 25.42 1.53
N SER A 97 -9.83 26.22 1.85
CA SER A 97 -9.06 26.94 0.83
C SER A 97 -8.25 26.01 -0.08
N THR A 98 -7.75 24.89 0.44
CA THR A 98 -6.80 24.00 -0.26
C THR A 98 -7.39 22.65 -0.65
N LEU A 99 -8.53 22.24 -0.08
CA LEU A 99 -9.18 20.97 -0.43
C LEU A 99 -10.71 21.01 -0.34
N THR A 100 -11.34 20.07 -1.03
CA THR A 100 -12.78 19.76 -0.95
C THR A 100 -12.96 18.28 -0.70
N HIS A 101 -13.62 17.93 0.40
CA HIS A 101 -13.95 16.55 0.77
C HIS A 101 -15.43 16.27 0.51
N TYR A 102 -15.72 15.06 0.05
CA TYR A 102 -17.06 14.60 -0.28
C TYR A 102 -17.38 13.35 0.52
N MET A 103 -18.60 13.30 1.08
CA MET A 103 -19.23 12.07 1.56
C MET A 103 -20.56 11.92 0.83
N VAL A 104 -20.84 10.74 0.30
CA VAL A 104 -22.04 10.44 -0.47
C VAL A 104 -22.65 9.14 0.05
N VAL A 105 -23.95 9.16 0.32
CA VAL A 105 -24.73 7.92 0.47
C VAL A 105 -25.66 7.73 -0.71
N LYS A 106 -25.82 6.48 -1.12
CA LYS A 106 -26.76 6.04 -2.15
C LYS A 106 -27.95 5.36 -1.46
N GLU A 107 -29.17 5.72 -1.83
CA GLU A 107 -30.40 5.19 -1.22
C GLU A 107 -30.40 3.66 -1.18
N GLY A 108 -30.59 3.10 0.01
CA GLY A 108 -30.68 1.66 0.23
C GLY A 108 -29.36 0.96 0.55
N GLU A 109 -28.20 1.63 0.44
CA GLU A 109 -26.90 1.01 0.68
C GLU A 109 -26.28 1.42 2.03
N SER A 110 -25.75 0.47 2.78
CA SER A 110 -25.00 0.73 4.01
C SER A 110 -23.53 1.13 3.70
N ASN A 111 -23.35 2.14 2.85
CA ASN A 111 -22.07 2.60 2.33
C ASN A 111 -21.94 4.12 2.49
N VAL A 112 -20.75 4.59 2.88
CA VAL A 112 -20.35 6.00 2.75
C VAL A 112 -19.26 6.09 1.68
N TYR A 113 -19.62 6.59 0.52
CA TYR A 113 -18.69 6.84 -0.58
C TYR A 113 -17.99 8.18 -0.38
N LEU A 114 -16.69 8.21 -0.59
CA LEU A 114 -15.80 9.30 -0.23
C LEU A 114 -14.93 9.71 -1.41
N GLY A 115 -14.56 10.99 -1.43
CA GLY A 115 -13.59 11.53 -2.38
C GLY A 115 -12.97 12.81 -1.84
N THR A 116 -11.73 13.09 -2.21
CA THR A 116 -11.02 14.28 -1.73
C THR A 116 -10.28 14.96 -2.86
N TYR A 117 -10.77 16.13 -3.28
CA TYR A 117 -10.07 16.98 -4.23
C TYR A 117 -9.10 17.88 -3.48
N ILE A 118 -7.81 17.84 -3.84
CA ILE A 118 -6.80 18.73 -3.24
C ILE A 118 -6.20 19.64 -4.30
N LYS A 119 -5.99 20.92 -3.96
CA LYS A 119 -5.16 21.86 -4.72
C LYS A 119 -3.72 21.89 -4.21
N GLN A 120 -3.55 21.59 -2.93
CA GLN A 120 -2.28 21.54 -2.23
C GLN A 120 -2.32 20.39 -1.22
N GLU A 121 -1.16 19.78 -0.98
CA GLU A 121 -1.00 18.78 0.08
C GLU A 121 -1.30 19.40 1.46
N PRO A 122 -1.99 18.70 2.37
CA PRO A 122 -2.12 19.11 3.76
C PRO A 122 -0.77 19.44 4.41
N SER A 123 -0.74 20.42 5.31
CA SER A 123 0.50 20.90 5.96
C SER A 123 1.22 19.84 6.80
N VAL A 124 0.52 18.79 7.23
CA VAL A 124 1.09 17.62 7.92
C VAL A 124 1.98 16.77 6.99
N GLY A 125 1.91 16.98 5.67
CA GLY A 125 2.72 16.28 4.68
C GLY A 125 2.23 14.85 4.38
N GLU A 126 0.96 14.58 4.65
CA GLU A 126 0.25 13.34 4.30
C GLU A 126 -1.25 13.60 4.12
N LEU A 127 -1.87 12.84 3.21
CA LEU A 127 -3.31 12.83 2.99
C LEU A 127 -3.89 11.45 3.34
N ARG A 128 -4.69 11.41 4.41
CA ARG A 128 -5.37 10.19 4.85
C ARG A 128 -6.82 10.45 5.22
N PHE A 129 -7.67 9.45 5.04
CA PHE A 129 -8.92 9.32 5.77
C PHE A 129 -8.68 8.41 6.98
N ILE A 130 -9.28 8.76 8.12
CA ILE A 130 -9.25 7.92 9.34
C ILE A 130 -10.64 7.86 9.96
N ALA A 131 -11.14 6.64 10.11
CA ALA A 131 -12.31 6.33 10.93
C ALA A 131 -11.86 5.87 12.32
N ARG A 132 -12.28 6.58 13.37
CA ARG A 132 -11.95 6.29 14.76
C ARG A 132 -13.10 5.55 15.42
N LEU A 133 -13.03 4.22 15.38
CA LEU A 133 -14.14 3.37 15.72
C LEU A 133 -13.99 2.74 17.11
N LYS A 134 -15.10 2.37 17.76
CA LYS A 134 -15.11 1.78 19.10
C LYS A 134 -14.37 0.45 19.11
N SER A 135 -13.22 0.40 19.78
CA SER A 135 -12.43 -0.82 19.94
C SER A 135 -13.14 -1.88 20.76
N SER A 136 -14.07 -1.48 21.63
CA SER A 136 -14.93 -2.39 22.41
C SER A 136 -15.98 -3.12 21.56
N VAL A 137 -16.27 -2.62 20.35
CA VAL A 137 -17.17 -3.27 19.38
C VAL A 137 -16.37 -3.89 18.24
N LEU A 138 -15.40 -3.17 17.69
CA LEU A 138 -14.64 -3.55 16.50
C LEU A 138 -13.16 -3.79 16.88
N SER A 139 -12.89 -4.86 17.61
CA SER A 139 -11.56 -5.15 18.16
C SER A 139 -10.60 -5.81 17.16
N GLU A 140 -11.14 -6.49 16.15
CA GLU A 140 -10.38 -7.33 15.23
C GLU A 140 -10.04 -6.59 13.94
N GLU A 141 -8.93 -6.98 13.31
CA GLU A 141 -8.39 -6.36 12.09
C GLU A 141 -8.24 -7.41 10.98
N TYR A 142 -8.61 -7.08 9.74
CA TYR A 142 -8.55 -7.97 8.57
C TYR A 142 -7.84 -7.27 7.40
N PRO A 143 -6.93 -7.95 6.66
CA PRO A 143 -6.73 -9.40 6.64
C PRO A 143 -5.62 -9.94 7.55
N TYR A 144 -4.79 -9.06 8.12
CA TYR A 144 -3.56 -9.49 8.79
C TYR A 144 -3.69 -9.73 10.30
N GLY A 145 -4.90 -9.61 10.85
CA GLY A 145 -5.14 -9.86 12.26
C GLY A 145 -4.37 -8.90 13.16
N LYS A 146 -3.97 -9.40 14.32
CA LYS A 146 -3.43 -8.62 15.44
C LYS A 146 -2.06 -7.97 15.23
N VAL A 147 -1.42 -8.10 14.07
CA VAL A 147 -0.04 -7.59 13.84
C VAL A 147 0.04 -6.06 13.94
N SER A 148 -1.07 -5.38 13.66
CA SER A 148 -1.24 -3.93 13.83
C SER A 148 -2.02 -3.52 15.08
N THR A 149 -2.39 -4.47 15.94
CA THR A 149 -3.00 -4.17 17.24
C THR A 149 -1.92 -3.79 18.23
N THR A 150 -1.91 -2.52 18.62
CA THR A 150 -0.96 -1.92 19.58
C THR A 150 -1.60 -1.64 20.94
N ALA A 151 -2.91 -1.93 21.09
CA ALA A 151 -3.62 -1.91 22.35
C ALA A 151 -2.91 -2.76 23.41
N GLY A 152 -2.83 -2.23 24.64
CA GLY A 152 -2.19 -2.94 25.75
C GLY A 152 -0.66 -3.07 25.61
N SER A 153 -0.02 -2.17 24.88
CA SER A 153 1.43 -2.17 24.76
C SER A 153 2.12 -2.02 26.12
N SER A 154 3.13 -2.85 26.35
CA SER A 154 3.95 -2.83 27.57
C SER A 154 5.15 -1.89 27.44
N SER A 155 5.58 -1.62 26.22
CA SER A 155 6.72 -0.73 25.93
C SER A 155 6.74 -0.28 24.47
N THR A 156 7.50 0.77 24.21
CA THR A 156 7.83 1.26 22.86
C THR A 156 9.15 0.65 22.40
N VAL A 157 9.19 0.17 21.16
CA VAL A 157 10.41 -0.33 20.51
C VAL A 157 11.10 0.77 19.73
N GLU A 158 10.34 1.55 18.96
CA GLU A 158 10.88 2.52 18.03
C GLU A 158 9.92 3.71 17.84
N GLY A 159 10.44 4.93 18.00
CA GLY A 159 9.69 6.17 17.83
C GLY A 159 8.43 6.20 18.71
N SER A 160 7.27 6.34 18.07
CA SER A 160 5.95 6.28 18.70
C SER A 160 4.98 5.44 17.88
N ASP A 161 5.51 4.52 17.07
CA ASP A 161 4.72 3.72 16.12
C ASP A 161 5.09 2.23 16.06
N VAL A 162 6.09 1.78 16.82
CA VAL A 162 6.39 0.35 17.01
C VAL A 162 6.42 0.04 18.51
N PHE A 163 5.67 -0.98 18.91
CA PHE A 163 5.41 -1.32 20.32
C PHE A 163 5.61 -2.80 20.59
N VAL A 164 5.70 -3.18 21.87
CA VAL A 164 5.61 -4.56 22.34
C VAL A 164 4.23 -4.79 22.96
N VAL A 165 3.53 -5.83 22.51
CA VAL A 165 2.28 -6.32 23.10
C VAL A 165 2.43 -7.83 23.36
N ASN A 166 2.30 -8.25 24.61
CA ASN A 166 2.45 -9.66 25.01
C ASN A 166 3.74 -10.31 24.51
N GLY A 167 4.85 -9.57 24.55
CA GLY A 167 6.18 -10.04 24.11
C GLY A 167 6.41 -10.05 22.59
N GLU A 168 5.43 -9.67 21.78
CA GLU A 168 5.52 -9.56 20.32
C GLU A 168 5.58 -8.10 19.89
N THR A 169 6.36 -7.79 18.86
CA THR A 169 6.37 -6.44 18.27
C THR A 169 5.15 -6.20 17.39
N ARG A 170 4.61 -4.99 17.46
CA ARG A 170 3.39 -4.56 16.77
C ARG A 170 3.53 -3.15 16.24
N SER A 171 2.88 -2.86 15.13
CA SER A 171 2.88 -1.53 14.53
C SER A 171 1.70 -1.38 13.60
N LYS A 172 1.09 -0.19 13.59
CA LYS A 172 0.09 0.18 12.57
C LYS A 172 0.57 -0.09 11.14
N PHE A 173 1.88 0.01 10.88
CA PHE A 173 2.48 -0.27 9.58
C PHE A 173 2.40 -1.74 9.16
N TYR A 174 2.24 -2.67 10.10
CA TYR A 174 2.15 -4.10 9.80
C TYR A 174 0.77 -4.50 9.22
N SER A 175 -0.20 -3.59 9.20
CA SER A 175 -1.46 -3.74 8.44
C SER A 175 -1.28 -3.52 6.92
N SER A 176 -0.14 -2.99 6.49
CA SER A 176 0.03 -2.48 5.12
C SER A 176 0.00 -3.57 4.03
N THR A 177 -0.51 -3.20 2.85
CA THR A 177 -0.58 -4.04 1.64
C THR A 177 -0.05 -3.24 0.45
N ARG A 178 0.59 -3.91 -0.53
CA ARG A 178 0.92 -3.27 -1.80
C ARG A 178 -0.36 -2.75 -2.46
N PHE A 179 -0.34 -1.54 -3.01
CA PHE A 179 -1.54 -0.91 -3.56
C PHE A 179 -2.15 -1.71 -4.73
N ILE A 180 -1.34 -2.43 -5.49
CA ILE A 180 -1.80 -3.35 -6.54
C ILE A 180 -2.54 -4.59 -6.02
N ASP A 181 -2.27 -5.03 -4.78
CA ASP A 181 -2.88 -6.22 -4.18
C ASP A 181 -4.02 -5.87 -3.20
N LYS A 182 -4.36 -4.58 -3.08
CA LYS A 182 -5.41 -4.15 -2.17
C LYS A 182 -6.77 -4.71 -2.60
N ASP A 183 -7.51 -5.21 -1.63
CA ASP A 183 -8.93 -5.58 -1.75
C ASP A 183 -9.72 -4.79 -0.70
N ALA A 184 -10.31 -5.46 0.30
CA ALA A 184 -10.88 -4.81 1.48
C ALA A 184 -9.93 -4.86 2.68
N GLN A 185 -9.72 -3.71 3.31
CA GLN A 185 -9.25 -3.64 4.69
C GLN A 185 -10.47 -3.49 5.60
N CYS A 186 -10.56 -4.29 6.65
CA CYS A 186 -11.69 -4.21 7.57
C CYS A 186 -11.26 -4.22 9.03
N VAL A 187 -12.16 -3.69 9.87
CA VAL A 187 -12.19 -3.94 11.29
C VAL A 187 -13.54 -4.53 11.66
N TYR A 188 -13.56 -5.46 12.61
CA TYR A 188 -14.77 -6.22 12.91
C TYR A 188 -14.85 -6.67 14.36
N GLY A 189 -16.04 -7.09 14.78
CA GLY A 189 -16.30 -7.60 16.12
C GLY A 189 -17.77 -7.44 16.53
N GLY A 190 -18.02 -7.51 17.84
CA GLY A 190 -19.35 -7.39 18.44
C GLY A 190 -20.06 -8.74 18.58
N SER A 191 -21.02 -8.81 19.50
CA SER A 191 -21.85 -10.01 19.71
C SER A 191 -22.79 -10.29 18.53
N ASP A 192 -23.33 -9.21 17.95
CA ASP A 192 -23.93 -9.21 16.64
C ASP A 192 -22.90 -8.64 15.66
N VAL A 193 -22.21 -9.53 14.94
CA VAL A 193 -20.99 -9.19 14.20
C VAL A 193 -21.24 -8.04 13.22
N ILE A 194 -20.32 -7.08 13.25
CA ILE A 194 -20.26 -5.94 12.33
C ILE A 194 -18.87 -5.92 11.70
N HIS A 195 -18.81 -5.67 10.39
CA HIS A 195 -17.59 -5.33 9.68
C HIS A 195 -17.71 -3.89 9.17
N VAL A 196 -16.65 -3.10 9.38
CA VAL A 196 -16.47 -1.81 8.73
C VAL A 196 -15.23 -1.93 7.86
N CYS A 197 -15.40 -1.75 6.55
CA CYS A 197 -14.34 -1.95 5.59
C CYS A 197 -14.10 -0.68 4.77
N VAL A 198 -12.85 -0.44 4.41
CA VAL A 198 -12.46 0.59 3.44
C VAL A 198 -11.95 -0.09 2.18
N LEU A 199 -12.49 0.33 1.04
CA LEU A 199 -12.10 -0.12 -0.30
C LEU A 199 -11.85 1.11 -1.19
N ALA A 200 -10.80 1.08 -1.98
CA ALA A 200 -10.43 2.20 -2.85
C ALA A 200 -10.09 1.70 -4.26
N PRO A 201 -11.10 1.59 -5.14
CA PRO A 201 -10.93 1.00 -6.47
C PRO A 201 -9.99 1.82 -7.37
N HIS A 202 -9.79 3.11 -7.07
CA HIS A 202 -9.06 4.04 -7.92
C HIS A 202 -7.97 4.80 -7.14
N PRO A 203 -6.80 4.19 -6.86
CA PRO A 203 -5.64 4.87 -6.27
C PRO A 203 -4.87 5.73 -7.30
N GLU A 204 -5.56 6.27 -8.31
CA GLU A 204 -4.94 6.95 -9.45
C GLU A 204 -4.21 8.24 -9.09
N SER A 205 -4.63 8.88 -8.00
CA SER A 205 -4.03 10.13 -7.49
C SER A 205 -3.06 9.89 -6.33
N SER A 206 -2.92 8.65 -5.85
CA SER A 206 -1.90 8.28 -4.86
C SER A 206 -0.48 8.42 -5.42
N SER A 207 0.55 8.25 -4.59
CA SER A 207 1.96 8.34 -5.00
C SER A 207 2.77 7.12 -4.56
N GLY A 208 3.74 6.72 -5.39
CA GLY A 208 4.68 5.61 -5.10
C GLY A 208 4.51 4.39 -6.01
N GLY A 209 3.58 4.43 -6.95
CA GLY A 209 3.35 3.34 -7.91
C GLY A 209 2.62 2.12 -7.33
N PRO A 210 2.53 1.02 -8.10
CA PRO A 210 1.72 -0.16 -7.76
C PRO A 210 2.15 -0.87 -6.48
N PHE A 211 3.44 -0.77 -6.13
CA PHE A 211 4.04 -1.53 -5.04
C PHE A 211 4.16 -0.73 -3.74
N PHE A 212 3.74 0.54 -3.75
CA PHE A 212 3.62 1.35 -2.55
C PHE A 212 2.67 0.68 -1.56
N ARG A 213 2.91 0.87 -0.26
CA ARG A 213 2.13 0.29 0.82
C ARG A 213 2.09 1.26 1.99
N ASP A 214 0.97 1.30 2.69
CA ASP A 214 0.77 2.23 3.80
C ASP A 214 -0.15 1.64 4.87
N ILE A 215 -0.36 2.36 5.96
CA ILE A 215 -1.18 1.96 7.10
C ILE A 215 -2.64 1.79 6.65
N GLU A 216 -3.25 0.66 7.01
CA GLU A 216 -4.65 0.33 6.67
C GLU A 216 -5.52 0.24 7.93
N SER A 217 -5.01 -0.29 9.04
CA SER A 217 -5.71 -0.31 10.33
C SER A 217 -4.76 -0.30 11.53
N ASN A 218 -5.30 0.07 12.69
CA ASN A 218 -4.62 -0.04 13.98
C ASN A 218 -5.64 0.00 15.14
N ASN A 219 -5.84 -1.14 15.81
CA ASN A 219 -6.44 -1.14 17.14
C ASN A 219 -5.42 -0.63 18.16
N ALA A 220 -5.59 0.64 18.54
CA ALA A 220 -4.70 1.36 19.44
C ALA A 220 -5.18 1.34 20.91
N GLY A 221 -6.20 0.53 21.23
CA GLY A 221 -6.84 0.47 22.55
C GLY A 221 -7.88 1.55 22.72
N ALA A 222 -7.47 2.82 22.66
CA ALA A 222 -8.38 3.97 22.77
C ALA A 222 -9.38 4.07 21.62
N ALA A 223 -9.04 3.53 20.44
CA ALA A 223 -9.94 3.34 19.31
C ALA A 223 -9.36 2.27 18.37
N THR A 224 -10.22 1.65 17.58
CA THR A 224 -9.79 0.92 16.39
C THR A 224 -9.86 1.85 15.20
N ASN A 225 -8.68 2.20 14.68
CA ASN A 225 -8.55 3.13 13.58
C ASN A 225 -8.53 2.36 12.26
N LEU A 226 -9.37 2.77 11.31
CA LEU A 226 -9.40 2.25 9.94
C LEU A 226 -9.05 3.39 8.99
N TYR A 227 -8.17 3.13 8.02
CA TYR A 227 -7.55 4.17 7.22
C TYR A 227 -7.76 3.99 5.71
N TRP A 228 -7.67 5.11 5.01
CA TRP A 228 -7.21 5.15 3.63
C TRP A 228 -6.11 6.20 3.52
N TYR A 229 -4.85 5.77 3.44
CA TYR A 229 -3.74 6.66 3.13
C TYR A 229 -3.68 6.90 1.62
N MET A 230 -4.14 8.07 1.20
CA MET A 230 -4.11 8.48 -0.21
C MET A 230 -2.68 8.77 -0.65
N ASN A 231 -1.89 9.41 0.21
CA ASN A 231 -0.46 9.55 0.07
C ASN A 231 0.20 9.72 1.45
N SER A 232 1.51 9.53 1.53
CA SER A 232 2.32 9.85 2.71
C SER A 232 3.81 9.91 2.36
N ASN A 233 4.62 10.30 3.35
CA ASN A 233 6.08 10.22 3.30
C ASN A 233 6.63 8.86 3.77
N HIS A 234 5.79 7.81 3.87
CA HIS A 234 6.19 6.47 4.28
C HIS A 234 6.85 5.73 3.12
N VAL A 235 8.18 5.77 3.04
CA VAL A 235 8.97 5.22 1.92
C VAL A 235 8.50 5.76 0.57
N GLN A 236 8.22 7.07 0.51
CA GLN A 236 7.73 7.73 -0.69
C GLN A 236 8.83 7.86 -1.75
N THR A 237 8.49 7.53 -3.00
CA THR A 237 9.42 7.59 -4.14
C THR A 237 8.95 8.53 -5.26
N GLU A 238 7.76 9.09 -5.15
CA GLU A 238 7.18 10.02 -6.11
C GLU A 238 6.67 11.31 -5.43
N ALA A 239 6.57 12.39 -6.19
CA ALA A 239 5.88 13.59 -5.73
C ALA A 239 4.37 13.32 -5.53
N TYR A 240 3.74 14.12 -4.66
CA TYR A 240 2.29 14.09 -4.48
C TYR A 240 1.56 14.67 -5.68
N ARG A 241 0.41 14.08 -6.02
CA ARG A 241 -0.45 14.52 -7.11
C ARG A 241 -1.51 15.49 -6.56
N THR A 242 -1.47 16.74 -7.02
CA THR A 242 -2.40 17.80 -6.64
C THR A 242 -3.20 18.28 -7.84
N ASN A 243 -4.23 19.10 -7.60
CA ASN A 243 -5.24 19.50 -8.58
C ASN A 243 -5.99 18.30 -9.18
N VAL A 244 -6.19 17.27 -8.36
CA VAL A 244 -6.84 16.01 -8.72
C VAL A 244 -7.73 15.53 -7.59
N LEU A 245 -8.73 14.71 -7.94
CA LEU A 245 -9.53 13.97 -6.99
C LEU A 245 -8.81 12.69 -6.56
N HIS A 246 -8.65 12.50 -5.26
CA HIS A 246 -8.27 11.23 -4.66
C HIS A 246 -9.54 10.41 -4.37
N GLY A 247 -9.58 9.17 -4.86
CA GLY A 247 -10.77 8.33 -4.87
C GLY A 247 -11.50 8.31 -6.22
N PRO A 248 -12.76 7.85 -6.27
CA PRO A 248 -13.59 7.52 -5.11
C PRO A 248 -13.08 6.31 -4.31
N TYR A 249 -13.32 6.33 -3.01
CA TYR A 249 -13.16 5.20 -2.08
C TYR A 249 -14.45 5.05 -1.26
N VAL A 250 -14.66 3.91 -0.61
CA VAL A 250 -15.90 3.62 0.11
C VAL A 250 -15.60 3.04 1.48
N MET A 251 -16.33 3.52 2.47
CA MET A 251 -16.44 2.90 3.79
C MET A 251 -17.77 2.15 3.86
N THR A 252 -17.72 0.83 3.91
CA THR A 252 -18.91 -0.05 3.86
C THR A 252 -19.13 -0.76 5.17
N PHE A 253 -20.41 -0.96 5.52
CA PHE A 253 -20.86 -1.55 6.76
C PHE A 253 -21.67 -2.82 6.46
N SER A 254 -21.18 -3.97 6.92
CA SER A 254 -21.83 -5.26 6.70
C SER A 254 -22.00 -6.04 7.99
N ARG A 255 -23.06 -6.87 8.06
CA ARG A 255 -23.27 -7.83 9.14
C ARG A 255 -22.32 -9.03 9.01
N SER A 256 -22.24 -9.56 7.80
CA SER A 256 -21.43 -10.73 7.49
C SER A 256 -20.85 -10.59 6.09
N GLY A 257 -19.67 -11.15 5.88
CA GLY A 257 -18.99 -11.13 4.59
C GLY A 257 -18.12 -9.90 4.42
N ILE A 258 -16.94 -10.15 3.86
CA ILE A 258 -15.99 -9.12 3.49
C ILE A 258 -16.33 -8.68 2.06
N PRO A 259 -16.62 -7.38 1.84
CA PRO A 259 -16.84 -6.82 0.51
C PRO A 259 -15.60 -7.02 -0.36
N LYS A 260 -15.77 -7.13 -1.68
CA LYS A 260 -14.66 -7.21 -2.63
C LYS A 260 -14.55 -5.93 -3.42
N LEU A 261 -13.33 -5.48 -3.68
CA LEU A 261 -13.03 -4.26 -4.43
C LEU A 261 -13.67 -4.29 -5.83
N ARG A 262 -13.67 -5.47 -6.46
CA ARG A 262 -14.23 -5.68 -7.81
C ARG A 262 -15.74 -5.43 -7.91
N ASP A 263 -16.45 -5.49 -6.79
CA ASP A 263 -17.91 -5.37 -6.73
C ASP A 263 -18.35 -3.93 -6.41
N ILE A 264 -17.40 -3.01 -6.21
CA ILE A 264 -17.66 -1.61 -5.89
C ILE A 264 -17.85 -0.80 -7.17
N ASP A 265 -19.08 -0.33 -7.41
CA ASP A 265 -19.40 0.63 -8.47
C ASP A 265 -19.41 2.06 -7.92
N THR A 266 -18.56 2.92 -8.48
CA THR A 266 -18.51 4.36 -8.16
C THR A 266 -18.82 5.25 -9.37
N SER A 267 -19.33 4.67 -10.47
CA SER A 267 -19.57 5.38 -11.73
C SER A 267 -20.59 6.53 -11.59
N PHE A 268 -21.52 6.41 -10.63
CA PHE A 268 -22.54 7.41 -10.33
C PHE A 268 -21.97 8.76 -9.86
N PHE A 269 -20.69 8.82 -9.43
CA PHE A 269 -20.02 10.09 -9.14
C PHE A 269 -20.06 11.08 -10.32
N SER A 270 -20.21 10.57 -11.55
CA SER A 270 -20.42 11.38 -12.77
C SER A 270 -21.65 12.29 -12.70
N GLY A 271 -22.71 11.87 -12.00
CA GLY A 271 -23.96 12.62 -11.87
C GLY A 271 -24.01 13.55 -10.66
N LEU A 272 -22.93 13.67 -9.86
CA LEU A 272 -22.95 14.34 -8.56
C LEU A 272 -22.19 15.67 -8.53
N SER A 273 -21.64 16.11 -9.66
CA SER A 273 -20.83 17.34 -9.78
C SER A 273 -19.64 17.37 -8.79
N ILE A 274 -18.86 16.29 -8.78
CA ILE A 274 -17.67 16.14 -7.92
C ILE A 274 -16.46 16.78 -8.60
N THR A 275 -15.79 17.73 -7.94
CA THR A 275 -14.63 18.42 -8.50
C THR A 275 -13.48 17.44 -8.74
N GLY A 276 -12.88 17.52 -9.93
CA GLY A 276 -11.76 16.66 -10.35
C GLY A 276 -12.14 15.23 -10.72
N TYR A 277 -13.43 14.85 -10.62
CA TYR A 277 -13.89 13.55 -11.11
C TYR A 277 -13.91 13.54 -12.64
N VAL A 278 -13.31 12.51 -13.24
CA VAL A 278 -13.34 12.27 -14.69
C VAL A 278 -14.11 10.97 -14.93
N PRO A 279 -15.30 11.00 -15.56
CA PRO A 279 -16.06 9.80 -15.87
C PRO A 279 -15.35 8.94 -16.92
N GLU A 280 -15.75 7.68 -17.06
CA GLU A 280 -15.18 6.75 -18.05
C GLU A 280 -15.28 7.28 -19.48
N SER A 281 -16.36 7.99 -19.84
CA SER A 281 -16.49 8.64 -21.15
C SER A 281 -15.42 9.71 -21.43
N GLY A 282 -14.80 10.28 -20.39
CA GLY A 282 -13.69 11.22 -20.48
C GLY A 282 -12.31 10.56 -20.44
N ARG A 283 -12.24 9.21 -20.44
CA ARG A 283 -11.01 8.42 -20.28
C ARG A 283 -10.69 7.62 -21.53
N GLY A 284 -9.43 7.21 -21.63
CA GLY A 284 -8.94 6.28 -22.66
C GLY A 284 -8.27 5.07 -22.04
N TYR A 285 -7.70 4.20 -22.88
CA TYR A 285 -6.99 3.01 -22.44
C TYR A 285 -5.66 2.85 -23.19
N VAL A 286 -4.78 2.04 -22.64
CA VAL A 286 -3.63 1.48 -23.34
C VAL A 286 -3.77 -0.05 -23.34
N SER A 287 -3.58 -0.69 -24.48
CA SER A 287 -3.54 -2.15 -24.58
C SER A 287 -2.35 -2.60 -25.42
N GLY A 288 -1.84 -3.79 -25.14
CA GLY A 288 -0.74 -4.35 -25.89
C GLY A 288 -0.28 -5.67 -25.31
N THR A 289 0.92 -6.07 -25.69
CA THR A 289 1.60 -7.27 -25.20
C THR A 289 2.93 -6.87 -24.54
N ALA A 290 3.12 -7.35 -23.32
CA ALA A 290 4.38 -7.34 -22.59
C ALA A 290 5.18 -8.60 -22.93
N SER A 291 6.46 -8.48 -23.27
CA SER A 291 7.31 -9.64 -23.62
C SER A 291 8.67 -9.63 -22.90
N GLY A 292 9.36 -10.77 -22.91
CA GLY A 292 10.71 -10.91 -22.33
C GLY A 292 10.76 -10.99 -20.80
N VAL A 293 9.61 -11.04 -20.11
CA VAL A 293 9.53 -11.35 -18.68
C VAL A 293 9.42 -12.87 -18.50
N PRO A 294 10.28 -13.53 -17.70
CA PRO A 294 10.16 -14.95 -17.42
C PRO A 294 8.82 -15.31 -16.79
N SER A 295 8.22 -16.44 -17.18
CA SER A 295 6.88 -16.86 -16.72
C SER A 295 6.79 -17.18 -15.23
N SER A 296 7.92 -17.35 -14.54
CA SER A 296 8.00 -17.50 -13.09
C SER A 296 7.70 -16.21 -12.32
N PHE A 297 7.73 -15.06 -12.99
CA PHE A 297 7.47 -13.77 -12.37
C PHE A 297 6.13 -13.17 -12.81
N GLN A 298 5.50 -12.44 -11.90
CA GLN A 298 4.34 -11.62 -12.23
C GLN A 298 4.77 -10.49 -13.16
N THR A 299 4.10 -10.34 -14.30
CA THR A 299 4.36 -9.26 -15.25
C THR A 299 3.46 -8.08 -14.93
N VAL A 300 4.03 -6.94 -14.50
CA VAL A 300 3.26 -5.73 -14.17
C VAL A 300 3.61 -4.61 -15.16
N VAL A 301 2.58 -3.95 -15.67
CA VAL A 301 2.71 -2.74 -16.49
C VAL A 301 2.15 -1.55 -15.70
N HIS A 302 2.90 -0.47 -15.61
CA HIS A 302 2.58 0.74 -14.84
C HIS A 302 2.65 1.96 -15.75
N TRP A 303 1.70 2.87 -15.61
CA TRP A 303 1.69 4.16 -16.28
C TRP A 303 1.63 5.27 -15.25
N TYR A 304 2.46 6.30 -15.40
CA TYR A 304 2.38 7.46 -14.52
C TYR A 304 2.79 8.76 -15.20
N ASN A 305 2.24 9.85 -14.69
CA ASN A 305 2.68 11.22 -14.89
C ASN A 305 2.42 12.04 -13.61
N SER A 306 2.55 13.36 -13.68
CA SER A 306 2.34 14.26 -12.53
C SER A 306 0.87 14.32 -12.05
N ALA A 307 -0.09 13.92 -12.87
CA ALA A 307 -1.52 13.99 -12.56
C ALA A 307 -2.10 12.65 -12.12
N ALA A 308 -1.57 11.51 -12.60
CA ALA A 308 -2.13 10.19 -12.27
C ALA A 308 -1.12 9.04 -12.41
N GLN A 309 -1.44 7.92 -11.76
CA GLN A 309 -0.78 6.61 -11.89
C GLN A 309 -1.82 5.50 -12.13
N TYR A 310 -1.44 4.45 -12.86
CA TYR A 310 -2.28 3.30 -13.20
C TYR A 310 -1.44 2.06 -13.39
N TRP A 311 -1.99 0.87 -13.18
CA TRP A 311 -1.27 -0.38 -13.44
C TRP A 311 -2.19 -1.50 -13.90
N ALA A 312 -1.59 -2.51 -14.50
CA ALA A 312 -2.25 -3.76 -14.88
C ALA A 312 -1.27 -4.93 -14.73
N ILE A 313 -1.81 -6.08 -14.32
CA ILE A 313 -1.10 -7.37 -14.39
C ILE A 313 -1.32 -7.91 -15.80
N ALA A 314 -0.24 -8.18 -16.53
CA ALA A 314 -0.35 -8.82 -17.84
C ALA A 314 -0.67 -10.32 -17.66
N SER A 315 -1.42 -10.88 -18.61
CA SER A 315 -1.67 -12.32 -18.66
C SER A 315 -0.37 -13.12 -18.84
N SER A 316 -0.43 -14.45 -18.69
CA SER A 316 0.72 -15.34 -18.93
C SER A 316 1.28 -15.27 -20.35
N LYS A 317 0.51 -14.77 -21.32
CA LYS A 317 0.93 -14.51 -22.71
C LYS A 317 1.37 -13.05 -22.93
N GLY A 318 1.46 -12.25 -21.87
CA GLY A 318 1.86 -10.86 -21.92
C GLY A 318 0.76 -9.86 -22.29
N ALA A 319 -0.42 -10.32 -22.71
CA ALA A 319 -1.51 -9.41 -23.06
C ALA A 319 -1.96 -8.60 -21.83
N PHE A 320 -2.10 -7.29 -21.98
CA PHE A 320 -2.60 -6.38 -20.95
C PHE A 320 -3.56 -5.34 -21.54
N LYS A 321 -4.42 -4.81 -20.66
CA LYS A 321 -5.22 -3.60 -20.89
C LYS A 321 -5.17 -2.77 -19.61
N SER A 322 -4.87 -1.47 -19.74
CA SER A 322 -4.88 -0.55 -18.62
C SER A 322 -6.29 -0.39 -18.03
N PRO A 323 -6.41 0.12 -16.80
CA PRO A 323 -7.64 0.75 -16.32
C PRO A 323 -8.06 1.92 -17.25
N ALA A 324 -9.24 2.50 -17.01
CA ALA A 324 -9.66 3.72 -17.68
C ALA A 324 -8.78 4.91 -17.22
N MET A 325 -7.94 5.41 -18.12
CA MET A 325 -6.92 6.42 -17.82
C MET A 325 -7.39 7.82 -18.20
N LYS A 326 -7.10 8.82 -17.36
CA LYS A 326 -7.20 10.24 -17.73
C LYS A 326 -6.38 10.51 -19.00
N PRO A 327 -6.88 11.33 -19.95
CA PRO A 327 -6.11 11.73 -21.12
C PRO A 327 -4.81 12.42 -20.72
N GLY A 328 -3.77 12.23 -21.53
CA GLY A 328 -2.44 12.80 -21.28
C GLY A 328 -1.33 11.89 -21.75
N THR A 329 -0.09 12.32 -21.51
CA THR A 329 1.12 11.57 -21.85
C THR A 329 1.68 10.91 -20.59
N TYR A 330 2.04 9.64 -20.70
CA TYR A 330 2.50 8.82 -19.59
C TYR A 330 3.87 8.22 -19.84
N THR A 331 4.62 8.06 -18.75
CA THR A 331 5.71 7.09 -18.69
C THR A 331 5.11 5.72 -18.43
N MET A 332 5.48 4.72 -19.23
CA MET A 332 5.05 3.33 -19.15
C MET A 332 6.24 2.46 -18.72
N VAL A 333 6.06 1.66 -17.67
CA VAL A 333 7.12 0.83 -17.08
C VAL A 333 6.69 -0.63 -17.08
N LEU A 334 7.60 -1.52 -17.46
CA LEU A 334 7.46 -2.96 -17.35
C LEU A 334 8.27 -3.47 -16.17
N TYR A 335 7.66 -4.31 -15.34
CA TYR A 335 8.30 -4.98 -14.24
C TYR A 335 8.21 -6.51 -14.38
N GLN A 336 9.27 -7.18 -13.95
CA GLN A 336 9.23 -8.59 -13.57
C GLN A 336 9.18 -8.65 -12.03
N GLY A 337 8.07 -9.12 -11.47
CA GLY A 337 7.74 -8.83 -10.08
C GLY A 337 7.67 -7.32 -9.85
N GLU A 338 8.61 -6.79 -9.08
CA GLU A 338 8.82 -5.37 -8.80
C GLU A 338 10.14 -4.82 -9.36
N TYR A 339 10.94 -5.65 -10.03
CA TYR A 339 12.17 -5.22 -10.67
C TYR A 339 11.85 -4.55 -12.01
N LYS A 340 12.26 -3.30 -12.15
CA LYS A 340 12.04 -2.51 -13.37
C LYS A 340 12.94 -3.04 -14.48
N VAL A 341 12.34 -3.62 -15.52
CA VAL A 341 13.09 -4.17 -16.66
C VAL A 341 13.11 -3.23 -17.86
N THR A 342 12.09 -2.38 -18.04
CA THR A 342 12.03 -1.44 -19.17
C THR A 342 11.15 -0.24 -18.86
N THR A 343 11.48 0.91 -19.46
CA THR A 343 10.66 2.12 -19.43
C THR A 343 10.51 2.67 -20.85
N ALA A 344 9.28 3.06 -21.21
CA ALA A 344 8.95 3.79 -22.42
C ALA A 344 8.28 5.11 -22.03
N THR A 345 8.74 6.22 -22.61
CA THR A 345 8.13 7.55 -22.38
C THR A 345 7.23 7.92 -23.57
N GLY A 346 6.36 8.92 -23.37
CA GLY A 346 5.56 9.46 -24.47
C GLY A 346 4.33 8.64 -24.84
N VAL A 347 3.80 7.80 -23.95
CA VAL A 347 2.58 7.02 -24.24
C VAL A 347 1.36 7.91 -24.08
N SER A 348 0.75 8.30 -25.20
CA SER A 348 -0.41 9.18 -25.23
C SER A 348 -1.72 8.42 -25.03
N VAL A 349 -2.59 8.96 -24.18
CA VAL A 349 -3.97 8.51 -23.96
C VAL A 349 -4.93 9.62 -24.35
N SER A 350 -5.98 9.26 -25.09
CA SER A 350 -7.05 10.17 -25.49
C SER A 350 -8.41 9.60 -25.07
N ALA A 351 -9.35 10.49 -24.70
CA ALA A 351 -10.70 10.09 -24.31
C ALA A 351 -11.40 9.27 -25.41
N GLY A 352 -12.13 8.23 -25.01
CA GLY A 352 -12.87 7.33 -25.90
C GLY A 352 -12.02 6.44 -26.81
N LYS A 353 -10.68 6.44 -26.67
CA LYS A 353 -9.77 5.68 -27.52
C LYS A 353 -8.95 4.67 -26.71
N THR A 354 -8.53 3.60 -27.39
CA THR A 354 -7.53 2.66 -26.89
C THR A 354 -6.25 2.82 -27.70
N THR A 355 -5.17 3.23 -27.06
CA THR A 355 -3.83 3.31 -27.66
C THR A 355 -3.20 1.92 -27.66
N SER A 356 -2.81 1.41 -28.83
CA SER A 356 -2.04 0.17 -28.93
C SER A 356 -0.55 0.45 -28.66
N LYS A 357 0.02 -0.17 -27.63
CA LYS A 357 1.43 -0.02 -27.28
C LYS A 357 1.97 -1.29 -26.65
N ASN A 358 2.89 -1.97 -27.33
CA ASN A 358 3.65 -3.08 -26.74
C ASN A 358 4.82 -2.55 -25.90
N ILE A 359 5.32 -3.40 -24.99
CA ILE A 359 6.53 -3.15 -24.21
C ILE A 359 7.29 -4.48 -24.05
N ALA A 360 8.61 -4.47 -24.11
CA ALA A 360 9.43 -5.68 -24.00
C ALA A 360 10.54 -5.43 -22.98
N SER A 361 10.88 -6.45 -22.21
CA SER A 361 12.04 -6.45 -21.33
C SER A 361 13.32 -6.21 -22.15
N THR A 362 14.21 -5.34 -21.65
CA THR A 362 15.55 -5.13 -22.20
C THR A 362 16.61 -5.96 -21.48
N GLU A 363 16.19 -6.83 -20.57
CA GLU A 363 17.09 -7.76 -19.87
C GLU A 363 17.69 -8.74 -20.87
N THR A 364 19.02 -8.81 -20.94
CA THR A 364 19.73 -9.75 -21.79
C THR A 364 19.94 -11.08 -21.08
N THR A 365 20.16 -12.15 -21.84
CA THR A 365 20.66 -13.40 -21.29
C THR A 365 21.95 -13.13 -20.51
N ARG A 366 22.10 -13.77 -19.34
CA ARG A 366 23.24 -13.59 -18.44
C ARG A 366 24.07 -14.86 -18.40
N ASN A 367 25.38 -14.72 -18.53
CA ASN A 367 26.32 -15.82 -18.28
C ASN A 367 26.82 -15.70 -16.85
N SER A 368 26.19 -16.42 -15.92
CA SER A 368 26.41 -16.26 -14.49
C SER A 368 27.26 -17.40 -13.93
N LEU A 369 28.26 -17.07 -13.10
CA LEU A 369 28.97 -18.08 -12.32
C LEU A 369 28.08 -18.63 -11.22
N TRP A 370 27.32 -17.74 -10.58
CA TRP A 370 26.30 -18.08 -9.59
C TRP A 370 25.37 -16.89 -9.37
N LYS A 371 24.21 -17.17 -8.78
CA LYS A 371 23.16 -16.20 -8.45
C LYS A 371 22.56 -16.54 -7.08
N ILE A 372 22.37 -15.54 -6.22
CA ILE A 372 21.72 -15.65 -4.89
C ILE A 372 20.52 -14.70 -4.89
N GLY A 373 19.32 -15.25 -4.79
CA GLY A 373 18.08 -14.50 -4.95
C GLY A 373 17.60 -14.46 -6.41
N GLU A 374 16.64 -13.59 -6.68
CA GLU A 374 15.99 -13.44 -7.99
C GLU A 374 15.85 -11.97 -8.36
N TYR A 375 15.80 -11.66 -9.66
CA TYR A 375 15.58 -10.30 -10.15
C TYR A 375 14.10 -9.90 -10.06
N ASP A 376 13.46 -10.09 -8.91
CA ASP A 376 12.04 -9.78 -8.70
C ASP A 376 11.82 -8.44 -7.98
N GLY A 377 12.90 -7.76 -7.57
CA GLY A 377 12.81 -6.46 -6.88
C GLY A 377 12.27 -6.58 -5.46
N GLN A 378 12.34 -7.77 -4.88
CA GLN A 378 11.88 -8.10 -3.54
C GLN A 378 12.98 -8.85 -2.76
N PRO A 379 12.94 -8.85 -1.43
CA PRO A 379 13.79 -9.71 -0.61
C PRO A 379 13.30 -11.17 -0.52
N THR A 380 12.44 -11.61 -1.44
CA THR A 380 11.71 -12.89 -1.32
C THR A 380 12.66 -14.09 -1.17
N GLY A 381 12.39 -14.92 -0.17
CA GLY A 381 13.16 -16.13 0.12
C GLY A 381 14.42 -15.95 0.98
N PHE A 382 14.90 -14.72 1.15
CA PHE A 382 16.02 -14.42 2.06
C PHE A 382 15.61 -14.61 3.54
N LEU A 383 16.60 -14.77 4.43
CA LEU A 383 16.40 -14.88 5.88
C LEU A 383 15.55 -13.71 6.38
N ASN A 384 14.47 -14.03 7.11
CA ASN A 384 13.47 -13.11 7.70
C ASN A 384 12.55 -12.36 6.71
N ALA A 385 12.68 -12.59 5.40
CA ALA A 385 11.81 -11.96 4.39
C ALA A 385 10.34 -12.39 4.52
N ASP A 386 10.09 -13.58 5.06
CA ASP A 386 8.76 -14.14 5.37
C ASP A 386 8.06 -13.44 6.56
N LYS A 387 8.83 -12.75 7.41
CA LYS A 387 8.35 -12.20 8.69
C LYS A 387 8.28 -10.67 8.72
N PHE A 388 9.26 -9.97 8.14
CA PHE A 388 9.45 -8.53 8.38
C PHE A 388 8.27 -7.65 7.96
N LEU A 389 7.44 -8.10 7.01
CA LEU A 389 6.22 -7.39 6.63
C LEU A 389 5.21 -7.25 7.77
N ARG A 390 5.32 -8.10 8.80
CA ARG A 390 4.33 -8.28 9.87
C ARG A 390 4.91 -8.20 11.29
N MET A 391 6.20 -7.96 11.44
CA MET A 391 6.85 -7.76 12.74
C MET A 391 8.18 -7.00 12.60
N HIS A 392 8.64 -6.40 13.69
CA HIS A 392 9.87 -5.63 13.74
C HIS A 392 11.12 -6.53 13.63
N PRO A 393 12.23 -6.09 13.04
CA PRO A 393 13.48 -6.86 12.99
C PRO A 393 14.03 -7.31 14.36
N SER A 394 13.65 -6.63 15.46
CA SER A 394 14.03 -7.02 16.83
C SER A 394 13.10 -8.06 17.47
N ASP A 395 12.04 -8.47 16.79
CA ASP A 395 11.08 -9.44 17.31
C ASP A 395 11.78 -10.78 17.60
N LYS A 396 11.47 -11.41 18.74
CA LYS A 396 12.08 -12.68 19.16
C LYS A 396 11.78 -13.84 18.20
N ARG A 397 10.76 -13.70 17.35
CA ARG A 397 10.39 -14.69 16.33
C ARG A 397 11.24 -14.56 15.05
N MET A 398 11.99 -13.47 14.89
CA MET A 398 12.99 -13.35 13.83
C MET A 398 14.10 -14.37 14.05
N SER A 399 14.57 -14.97 12.95
CA SER A 399 15.83 -15.69 13.00
C SER A 399 16.96 -14.69 13.28
N PRO A 400 18.02 -15.05 14.04
CA PRO A 400 19.02 -14.10 14.48
C PRO A 400 19.70 -13.35 13.34
N TRP A 401 19.71 -12.01 13.43
CA TRP A 401 20.51 -11.14 12.57
C TRP A 401 21.97 -11.19 13.04
N LYS A 402 22.81 -11.95 12.33
CA LYS A 402 24.24 -12.06 12.61
C LYS A 402 25.04 -12.00 11.32
N PRO A 403 26.33 -11.63 11.38
CA PRO A 403 27.25 -11.84 10.26
C PRO A 403 27.12 -13.29 9.78
N ALA A 404 26.86 -13.45 8.48
CA ALA A 404 26.57 -14.74 7.88
C ALA A 404 27.65 -15.12 6.88
N THR A 405 28.01 -16.40 6.82
CA THR A 405 28.79 -16.97 5.72
C THR A 405 27.87 -17.82 4.87
N PHE A 406 27.61 -17.39 3.64
CA PHE A 406 26.83 -18.12 2.66
C PHE A 406 27.78 -18.86 1.71
N THR A 407 27.62 -20.18 1.59
CA THR A 407 28.42 -20.99 0.68
C THR A 407 27.60 -21.36 -0.55
N VAL A 408 27.98 -20.82 -1.71
CA VAL A 408 27.29 -21.09 -2.99
C VAL A 408 27.32 -22.58 -3.30
N GLY A 409 26.15 -23.14 -3.60
CA GLY A 409 25.98 -24.58 -3.86
C GLY A 409 25.77 -25.43 -2.59
N SER A 410 25.72 -24.82 -1.41
CA SER A 410 25.46 -25.55 -0.15
C SER A 410 24.45 -24.84 0.76
N SER A 411 24.60 -23.53 0.97
CA SER A 411 23.68 -22.74 1.80
C SER A 411 22.32 -22.55 1.14
N ALA A 412 21.26 -22.61 1.93
CA ALA A 412 19.91 -22.28 1.51
C ALA A 412 19.69 -20.76 1.50
N LEU A 413 18.84 -20.24 0.60
CA LEU A 413 18.61 -18.79 0.46
C LEU A 413 18.15 -18.13 1.76
N ASN A 414 17.37 -18.84 2.58
CA ASN A 414 16.91 -18.37 3.88
C ASN A 414 18.01 -18.33 4.96
N GLU A 415 19.28 -18.60 4.62
CA GLU A 415 20.45 -18.35 5.46
C GLU A 415 21.16 -17.04 5.09
N PHE A 416 20.82 -16.43 3.94
CA PHE A 416 21.34 -15.13 3.53
C PHE A 416 20.43 -14.01 4.07
N PRO A 417 20.93 -13.02 4.82
CA PRO A 417 20.11 -11.96 5.41
C PRO A 417 19.42 -11.11 4.34
N MET A 418 18.09 -10.89 4.47
CA MET A 418 17.37 -10.01 3.54
C MET A 418 17.85 -8.55 3.57
N ALA A 419 18.50 -8.13 4.67
CA ALA A 419 18.99 -6.78 4.88
C ALA A 419 20.33 -6.79 5.62
N LEU A 420 21.19 -5.83 5.28
CA LEU A 420 22.50 -5.63 5.90
C LEU A 420 22.53 -4.32 6.68
N PHE A 421 22.62 -4.44 7.99
CA PHE A 421 22.70 -3.37 8.96
C PHE A 421 24.15 -3.19 9.38
N GLN A 422 24.71 -2.00 9.12
CA GLN A 422 26.10 -1.63 9.40
C GLN A 422 26.69 -2.06 10.76
N THR A 423 25.91 -2.13 11.84
CA THR A 423 26.37 -2.46 13.20
C THR A 423 25.67 -3.67 13.83
N VAL A 424 24.80 -4.37 13.08
CA VAL A 424 24.08 -5.57 13.59
C VAL A 424 24.63 -6.85 12.96
N ASN A 425 24.67 -6.92 11.62
CA ASN A 425 25.03 -8.14 10.90
C ASN A 425 26.04 -7.91 9.76
N ASN A 426 26.72 -6.76 9.76
CA ASN A 426 27.88 -6.56 8.91
C ASN A 426 29.09 -7.39 9.41
N PRO A 427 29.92 -7.95 8.50
CA PRO A 427 29.66 -8.13 7.08
C PRO A 427 28.83 -9.40 6.79
N VAL A 428 28.37 -9.56 5.54
CA VAL A 428 28.07 -10.89 4.99
C VAL A 428 29.25 -11.38 4.16
N THR A 429 29.56 -12.66 4.29
CA THR A 429 30.62 -13.34 3.54
C THR A 429 30.01 -14.35 2.59
N ILE A 430 30.40 -14.32 1.32
CA ILE A 430 30.02 -15.29 0.30
C ILE A 430 31.26 -16.12 -0.04
N LYS A 431 31.16 -17.43 0.12
CA LYS A 431 32.19 -18.39 -0.30
C LYS A 431 31.70 -19.16 -1.51
N PHE A 432 32.59 -19.39 -2.46
CA PHE A 432 32.30 -20.18 -3.65
C PHE A 432 33.58 -20.77 -4.21
N ASN A 433 33.46 -21.94 -4.83
CA ASN A 433 34.58 -22.63 -5.46
C ASN A 433 34.44 -22.54 -6.99
N LEU A 434 35.54 -22.28 -7.69
CA LEU A 434 35.60 -22.25 -9.15
C LEU A 434 36.50 -23.35 -9.69
N LYS A 435 36.03 -24.07 -10.72
CA LYS A 435 36.85 -25.09 -11.40
C LYS A 435 38.10 -24.50 -12.08
N SER A 436 37.98 -23.26 -12.58
CA SER A 436 39.06 -22.51 -13.22
C SER A 436 38.90 -21.02 -12.94
N ALA A 437 40.00 -20.27 -12.94
CA ALA A 437 39.96 -18.81 -12.83
C ALA A 437 39.32 -18.22 -14.10
N PRO A 438 38.25 -17.42 -13.99
CA PRO A 438 37.67 -16.74 -15.13
C PRO A 438 38.53 -15.53 -15.54
N GLY A 439 38.18 -14.90 -16.65
CA GLY A 439 38.68 -13.58 -17.00
C GLY A 439 38.10 -12.47 -16.10
N ALA A 440 37.93 -11.28 -16.64
CA ALA A 440 37.19 -10.23 -15.96
C ALA A 440 35.73 -10.66 -15.71
N ALA A 441 35.17 -10.15 -14.61
CA ALA A 441 33.80 -10.44 -14.22
C ALA A 441 33.14 -9.19 -13.62
N THR A 442 31.84 -9.26 -13.39
CA THR A 442 31.08 -8.22 -12.69
C THR A 442 30.31 -8.86 -11.55
N LEU A 443 30.55 -8.38 -10.32
CA LEU A 443 29.65 -8.66 -9.20
C LEU A 443 28.53 -7.61 -9.20
N ARG A 444 27.30 -8.05 -9.39
CA ARG A 444 26.11 -7.24 -9.29
C ARG A 444 25.44 -7.44 -7.93
N ILE A 445 25.08 -6.34 -7.30
CA ILE A 445 24.30 -6.30 -6.05
C ILE A 445 23.11 -5.39 -6.29
N ALA A 446 21.92 -5.96 -6.47
CA ALA A 446 20.70 -5.19 -6.58
C ALA A 446 19.98 -5.16 -5.23
N THR A 447 19.56 -3.96 -4.86
CA THR A 447 18.86 -3.65 -3.61
C THR A 447 17.43 -3.21 -3.91
N THR A 448 16.59 -3.15 -2.89
CA THR A 448 15.21 -2.69 -3.01
C THR A 448 15.01 -1.33 -2.33
N LEU A 449 15.61 -1.14 -1.15
CA LEU A 449 15.48 0.05 -0.31
C LEU A 449 16.77 0.29 0.48
N SER A 450 17.18 1.55 0.58
CA SER A 450 18.24 2.01 1.48
C SER A 450 17.69 2.90 2.61
N TYR A 451 18.41 2.93 3.73
CA TYR A 451 18.14 3.81 4.86
C TYR A 451 19.45 4.45 5.35
N ASN A 452 19.39 5.74 5.70
CA ASN A 452 20.54 6.54 6.15
C ASN A 452 21.77 6.41 5.23
N GLY A 453 21.56 6.49 3.91
CA GLY A 453 22.63 6.53 2.91
C GLY A 453 23.43 5.23 2.78
N ALA A 454 22.91 4.12 3.30
CA ALA A 454 23.56 2.82 3.21
C ALA A 454 23.66 2.32 1.78
N ARG A 455 24.82 1.74 1.45
CA ARG A 455 25.09 1.05 0.18
C ARG A 455 26.14 -0.04 0.37
N PRO A 456 26.19 -1.07 -0.49
CA PRO A 456 27.18 -2.13 -0.38
C PRO A 456 28.58 -1.64 -0.78
N GLN A 457 29.60 -2.09 -0.07
CA GLN A 457 30.99 -2.14 -0.55
C GLN A 457 31.47 -3.59 -0.53
N ALA A 458 32.10 -4.02 -1.63
CA ALA A 458 32.58 -5.38 -1.79
C ALA A 458 34.11 -5.47 -1.65
N LYS A 459 34.58 -6.54 -1.01
CA LYS A 459 35.97 -7.01 -1.09
C LYS A 459 35.96 -8.42 -1.66
N ILE A 460 36.67 -8.65 -2.76
CA ILE A 460 36.74 -9.91 -3.49
C ILE A 460 38.18 -10.43 -3.39
N ASN A 461 38.39 -11.51 -2.64
CA ASN A 461 39.72 -11.99 -2.27
C ASN A 461 40.57 -10.83 -1.67
N SER A 462 41.69 -10.46 -2.29
CA SER A 462 42.53 -9.33 -1.89
C SER A 462 42.09 -7.98 -2.48
N PHE A 463 41.22 -7.98 -3.49
CA PHE A 463 40.75 -6.77 -4.17
C PHE A 463 39.64 -6.08 -3.38
N THR A 464 39.83 -4.80 -3.04
CA THR A 464 38.79 -3.97 -2.40
C THR A 464 38.17 -3.05 -3.45
N ALA A 465 36.86 -3.20 -3.67
CA ALA A 465 36.14 -2.34 -4.60
C ALA A 465 36.01 -0.91 -4.06
N LYS A 466 35.92 0.05 -4.98
CA LYS A 466 35.63 1.45 -4.64
C LYS A 466 34.27 1.55 -3.93
N ALA A 467 34.21 2.34 -2.87
CA ALA A 467 32.96 2.66 -2.19
C ALA A 467 32.00 3.44 -3.13
N PRO A 468 30.76 2.97 -3.35
CA PRO A 468 29.79 3.73 -4.14
C PRO A 468 29.38 5.04 -3.44
N ALA A 469 28.88 5.99 -4.24
CA ALA A 469 28.23 7.19 -3.72
C ALA A 469 26.99 6.83 -2.87
N ALA A 470 26.59 7.72 -1.98
CA ALA A 470 25.36 7.54 -1.22
C ALA A 470 24.15 7.54 -2.19
N PRO A 471 23.15 6.66 -1.99
CA PRO A 471 21.93 6.66 -2.78
C PRO A 471 21.10 7.92 -2.55
N ALA A 472 20.11 8.14 -3.41
CA ALA A 472 19.11 9.19 -3.20
C ALA A 472 18.37 8.97 -1.87
N LYS A 473 18.25 10.03 -1.07
CA LYS A 473 17.65 9.93 0.26
C LYS A 473 16.13 9.77 0.14
N ILE A 474 15.62 8.64 0.63
CA ILE A 474 14.23 8.52 1.06
C ILE A 474 14.20 8.84 2.55
N ASP A 475 13.62 9.99 2.93
CA ASP A 475 13.63 10.45 4.33
C ASP A 475 12.55 9.74 5.16
N SER A 476 12.71 8.43 5.31
CA SER A 476 11.71 7.57 5.93
C SER A 476 12.34 6.30 6.47
N ARG A 477 11.89 5.86 7.64
CA ARG A 477 12.11 4.48 8.07
C ARG A 477 11.34 3.53 7.14
N GLY A 478 11.84 2.32 6.93
CA GLY A 478 11.18 1.34 6.04
C GLY A 478 11.24 -0.08 6.57
N VAL A 479 12.42 -0.69 6.59
CA VAL A 479 12.58 -2.11 6.98
C VAL A 479 12.03 -2.42 8.38
N THR A 480 12.13 -1.47 9.33
CA THR A 480 11.58 -1.61 10.69
C THR A 480 10.04 -1.50 10.74
N ARG A 481 9.43 -0.97 9.68
CA ARG A 481 8.00 -0.73 9.51
C ARG A 481 7.39 -1.60 8.40
N GLY A 482 8.02 -2.75 8.09
CA GLY A 482 7.48 -3.72 7.14
C GLY A 482 7.43 -3.24 5.69
N ALA A 483 8.34 -2.34 5.30
CA ALA A 483 8.46 -1.84 3.93
C ALA A 483 9.84 -2.13 3.33
N TYR A 484 9.87 -2.35 2.01
CA TYR A 484 11.09 -2.68 1.26
C TYR A 484 11.15 -2.02 -0.13
N ARG A 485 10.10 -1.34 -0.57
CA ARG A 485 10.00 -0.77 -1.93
C ARG A 485 10.58 0.65 -1.95
N GLY A 486 11.86 0.77 -2.27
CA GLY A 486 12.56 2.06 -2.46
C GLY A 486 12.86 2.36 -3.93
N HIS A 487 14.00 2.98 -4.20
CA HIS A 487 14.43 3.29 -5.57
C HIS A 487 14.98 2.07 -6.33
N GLY A 488 15.41 1.02 -5.62
CA GLY A 488 15.85 -0.24 -6.22
C GLY A 488 17.25 -0.13 -6.85
N GLU A 489 18.19 0.46 -6.11
CA GLU A 489 19.54 0.74 -6.57
C GLU A 489 20.30 -0.55 -6.91
N VAL A 490 21.01 -0.53 -8.04
CA VAL A 490 21.86 -1.63 -8.52
C VAL A 490 23.33 -1.18 -8.51
N TYR A 491 24.17 -1.98 -7.87
CA TYR A 491 25.60 -1.72 -7.73
C TYR A 491 26.39 -2.78 -8.47
N ASP A 492 27.04 -2.38 -9.57
CA ASP A 492 27.94 -3.24 -10.33
C ASP A 492 29.40 -2.97 -9.94
N VAL A 493 30.11 -4.03 -9.59
CA VAL A 493 31.53 -4.02 -9.24
C VAL A 493 32.29 -4.77 -10.32
N SER A 494 33.08 -4.04 -11.10
CA SER A 494 34.02 -4.64 -12.06
C SER A 494 35.14 -5.36 -11.31
N ILE A 495 35.28 -6.66 -11.57
CA ILE A 495 36.31 -7.52 -11.00
C ILE A 495 37.41 -7.71 -12.06
N PRO A 496 38.64 -7.23 -11.82
CA PRO A 496 39.75 -7.41 -12.76
C PRO A 496 40.08 -8.89 -12.97
N ALA A 497 40.52 -9.24 -14.18
CA ALA A 497 41.06 -10.57 -14.46
C ALA A 497 42.20 -10.92 -13.49
N GLY A 498 42.27 -12.18 -13.05
CA GLY A 498 43.23 -12.63 -12.05
C GLY A 498 42.86 -12.33 -10.58
N THR A 499 41.78 -11.59 -10.34
CA THR A 499 41.24 -11.41 -8.97
C THR A 499 40.57 -12.68 -8.46
N LEU A 500 39.78 -13.32 -9.32
CA LEU A 500 39.17 -14.63 -9.05
C LEU A 500 40.17 -15.74 -9.39
N VAL A 501 40.22 -16.77 -8.56
CA VAL A 501 41.17 -17.89 -8.69
C VAL A 501 40.43 -19.21 -8.90
N ALA A 502 41.13 -20.20 -9.44
CA ALA A 502 40.65 -21.59 -9.36
C ALA A 502 40.68 -22.05 -7.90
N GLY A 503 39.67 -22.80 -7.48
CA GLY A 503 39.45 -23.16 -6.09
C GLY A 503 38.63 -22.12 -5.34
N ASP A 504 38.94 -21.93 -4.06
CA ASP A 504 38.11 -21.15 -3.13
C ASP A 504 38.28 -19.65 -3.35
N ASN A 505 37.13 -18.96 -3.43
CA ASN A 505 37.03 -17.51 -3.52
C ASN A 505 36.15 -17.00 -2.39
N THR A 506 36.44 -15.79 -1.92
CA THR A 506 35.66 -15.13 -0.86
C THR A 506 35.28 -13.72 -1.27
N ILE A 507 34.00 -13.40 -1.11
CA ILE A 507 33.48 -12.04 -1.22
C ILE A 507 32.96 -11.60 0.13
N THR A 508 33.34 -10.41 0.58
CA THR A 508 32.81 -9.77 1.78
C THR A 508 32.03 -8.53 1.36
N ILE A 509 30.76 -8.45 1.78
CA ILE A 509 29.90 -7.29 1.53
C ILE A 509 29.61 -6.60 2.86
N THR A 510 29.84 -5.29 2.90
CA THR A 510 29.51 -4.43 4.04
C THR A 510 28.49 -3.38 3.63
N SER A 511 27.52 -3.09 4.50
CA SER A 511 26.79 -1.83 4.48
C SER A 511 27.69 -0.70 4.95
N ILE A 512 27.93 0.30 4.11
CA ILE A 512 28.71 1.49 4.45
C ILE A 512 27.82 2.73 4.43
N SER A 513 28.03 3.64 5.37
CA SER A 513 27.42 4.99 5.40
C SER A 513 28.31 5.93 6.21
N GLY A 514 28.23 7.23 5.90
CA GLY A 514 28.77 8.28 6.77
C GLY A 514 27.81 8.66 7.90
N SER A 515 26.56 8.17 7.86
CA SER A 515 25.59 8.31 8.95
C SER A 515 25.78 7.24 10.01
N SER A 516 25.11 7.40 11.15
CA SER A 516 25.08 6.43 12.25
C SER A 516 23.65 6.24 12.75
N GLY A 517 23.46 5.25 13.61
CA GLY A 517 22.19 4.97 14.27
C GLY A 517 22.32 3.77 15.19
N THR A 518 21.25 3.47 15.93
CA THR A 518 21.23 2.41 16.93
C THR A 518 20.51 1.17 16.42
N THR A 519 21.11 -0.01 16.59
CA THR A 519 20.52 -1.30 16.21
C THR A 519 19.93 -1.29 14.80
N PHE A 520 18.62 -1.41 14.59
CA PHE A 520 17.97 -1.46 13.27
C PHE A 520 17.69 -0.09 12.63
N LEU A 521 17.94 1.01 13.37
CA LEU A 521 17.97 2.38 12.84
C LEU A 521 19.36 2.82 12.38
N ASN A 522 20.33 1.91 12.39
CA ASN A 522 21.61 2.18 11.78
C ASN A 522 21.49 2.05 10.24
N PRO A 523 22.48 2.55 9.48
CA PRO A 523 22.46 2.48 8.03
C PRO A 523 22.31 1.03 7.52
N ASN A 524 21.29 0.81 6.71
CA ASN A 524 20.97 -0.49 6.16
C ASN A 524 20.39 -0.42 4.75
N PHE A 525 20.54 -1.52 4.01
CA PHE A 525 19.84 -1.73 2.75
C PHE A 525 19.19 -3.11 2.73
N VAL A 526 18.08 -3.22 2.01
CA VAL A 526 17.37 -4.47 1.74
C VAL A 526 17.78 -4.97 0.35
N SER A 527 18.07 -6.26 0.24
CA SER A 527 18.61 -6.87 -0.98
C SER A 527 17.53 -7.57 -1.79
N THR A 528 17.76 -7.70 -3.09
CA THR A 528 16.97 -8.58 -3.98
C THR A 528 17.82 -9.66 -4.61
N ILE A 529 19.02 -9.32 -5.10
CA ILE A 529 19.89 -10.30 -5.73
C ILE A 529 21.37 -9.94 -5.65
N TYR A 530 22.19 -11.00 -5.57
CA TYR A 530 23.63 -10.97 -5.74
C TYR A 530 24.01 -11.93 -6.86
N GLU A 531 24.82 -11.51 -7.82
CA GLU A 531 25.20 -12.34 -8.96
C GLU A 531 26.62 -12.01 -9.43
N ILE A 532 27.41 -13.03 -9.78
CA ILE A 532 28.63 -12.81 -10.58
C ILE A 532 28.34 -13.14 -12.04
N LEU A 533 28.49 -12.13 -12.88
CA LEU A 533 28.38 -12.18 -14.32
C LEU A 533 29.78 -12.31 -14.93
N LEU A 534 29.93 -13.23 -15.87
CA LEU A 534 31.11 -13.27 -16.74
C LEU A 534 31.01 -12.15 -17.77
N SER A 535 32.09 -11.39 -17.94
CA SER A 535 32.16 -10.46 -19.07
C SER A 535 32.14 -11.27 -20.36
N TYR A 536 31.33 -10.84 -21.34
CA TYR A 536 31.45 -11.37 -22.69
C TYR A 536 32.87 -11.08 -23.19
N SER A 537 33.62 -12.13 -23.56
CA SER A 537 34.78 -11.97 -24.42
C SER A 537 34.26 -11.47 -25.77
N ASN A 538 34.53 -10.20 -26.09
CA ASN A 538 34.38 -9.68 -27.44
C ASN A 538 35.25 -10.47 -28.42
#